data_AF-A0A946MID1-F1
#
_entry.id   AF-A0A946MID1-F1
#
_cell.length_a   1.000
_cell.length_b   1.000
_cell.length_c   1.000
_cell.angle_alpha   90.00
_cell.angle_beta   90.00
_cell.angle_gamma   90.00
#
_symmetry.space_group_name_H-M   'P 1'
#
loop_
_entity.id
_entity.type
_entity.pdbx_description
1 polymer ?
#
loop_
_entity_poly.entity_id
_entity_poly.type
_entity_poly.pdbx_seq_one_letter_code
_entity_poly.pdbx_strand_id
1 'polypeptide(L)'
;MIIKESGEISDGLYVIGPPAIPVYLLDGLKPVIFDAGFTALAHEYETCIKEILGDRKPAFLFLTHSHFDHIGAVSHFKSVWPRLQIAGSVRCHEILLKQKAIKLIRDLNLEGTKNLKKLGIHPLNEQPFEPFDIDILITPDQKIKLSSDIIVTAFNTPGHTWDFMSYWIAEKKILIASEAVACYESNGYLQPEFLVDFDAYLLSLQKIKNLDTKILCAGHHAVFTGKDAPGHIQASVKAANDYLTMTQDFLVQEKGNLDCTVLRIKAVEWDNRPWPKQPESAYLLNTSQRVKIIWERMNKHGGGHTVTISRIKTINKIKPIFREYLDYMSQFFLIHDFESWCKGALKNLQLDSIADDRYIYILKKSDAIIGFAMVNKHLRFNSKGFAVAEFYIQKNHEKKGYGRKLAEHVFEKFPDNWEVAVSLKNKSALVFWTQVVSSYTNGKFIKKWNPSFCGYGFVFNNGLKK
;
A
#
# COMPACT_ATOMS: atom_id res chain seq x y z
N MET A 1 9.19 -8.25 24.12
CA MET A 1 10.65 -8.29 24.11
C MET A 1 11.10 -8.18 22.65
N ILE A 2 12.28 -7.62 22.38
CA ILE A 2 12.88 -7.65 21.04
C ILE A 2 13.99 -8.70 21.07
N ILE A 3 13.81 -9.80 20.34
CA ILE A 3 14.75 -10.90 20.25
C ILE A 3 15.58 -10.72 18.98
N LYS A 4 16.91 -10.70 19.11
CA LYS A 4 17.86 -10.41 18.02
C LYS A 4 18.82 -11.56 17.72
N GLU A 5 18.52 -12.73 18.27
CA GLU A 5 19.31 -13.94 18.18
C GLU A 5 18.49 -15.09 17.60
N SER A 6 19.19 -16.11 17.13
CA SER A 6 18.60 -17.32 16.57
C SER A 6 18.22 -18.30 17.68
N GLY A 7 17.31 -19.23 17.40
CA GLY A 7 16.82 -20.21 18.37
C GLY A 7 15.31 -20.12 18.61
N GLU A 8 14.85 -20.74 19.68
CA GLU A 8 13.42 -20.78 20.02
C GLU A 8 12.93 -19.42 20.51
N ILE A 9 11.83 -18.95 19.93
CA ILE A 9 11.15 -17.72 20.33
C ILE A 9 10.06 -18.04 21.34
N SER A 10 9.08 -18.84 20.93
CA SER A 10 7.91 -19.23 21.72
C SER A 10 7.02 -20.15 20.88
N ASP A 11 6.29 -21.06 21.55
CA ASP A 11 5.23 -21.88 20.95
C ASP A 11 5.68 -22.72 19.74
N GLY A 12 6.93 -23.22 19.77
CA GLY A 12 7.54 -23.99 18.70
C GLY A 12 7.96 -23.15 17.49
N LEU A 13 7.95 -21.82 17.58
CA LEU A 13 8.52 -20.94 16.56
C LEU A 13 10.01 -20.72 16.83
N TYR A 14 10.83 -20.92 15.79
CA TYR A 14 12.27 -20.77 15.81
C TYR A 14 12.74 -19.77 14.75
N VAL A 15 13.81 -19.04 15.08
CA VAL A 15 14.63 -18.29 14.14
C VAL A 15 15.83 -19.14 13.76
N ILE A 16 16.01 -19.38 12.46
CA ILE A 16 17.00 -20.30 11.89
C ILE A 16 18.03 -19.49 11.09
N GLY A 17 19.31 -19.84 11.28
CA GLY A 17 20.43 -19.18 10.64
C GLY A 17 20.70 -17.78 11.17
N PRO A 18 21.54 -16.96 10.52
CA PRO A 18 21.97 -15.68 11.06
C PRO A 18 20.81 -14.69 11.18
N PRO A 19 20.71 -13.90 12.28
CA PRO A 19 19.63 -12.94 12.45
C PRO A 19 19.53 -11.91 11.33
N ALA A 20 20.61 -11.63 10.60
CA ALA A 20 20.60 -10.70 9.46
C ALA A 20 19.75 -11.20 8.28
N ILE A 21 19.66 -12.51 8.06
CA ILE A 21 18.87 -13.12 6.99
C ILE A 21 18.21 -14.38 7.58
N PRO A 22 17.23 -14.23 8.48
CA PRO A 22 16.64 -15.34 9.19
C PRO A 22 15.70 -16.14 8.27
N VAL A 23 15.59 -17.42 8.57
CA VAL A 23 14.48 -18.28 8.14
C VAL A 23 13.66 -18.62 9.38
N TYR A 24 12.33 -18.69 9.27
CA TYR A 24 11.49 -19.05 10.41
C TYR A 24 10.99 -20.48 10.29
N LEU A 25 11.09 -21.26 11.37
CA LEU A 25 10.53 -22.61 11.46
C LEU A 25 9.44 -22.63 12.52
N LEU A 26 8.23 -23.01 12.14
CA LEU A 26 7.19 -23.40 13.10
C LEU A 26 7.16 -24.92 13.20
N ASP A 27 7.61 -25.42 14.34
CA ASP A 27 7.51 -26.82 14.70
C ASP A 27 6.09 -27.16 15.20
N GLY A 28 5.55 -28.27 14.68
CA GLY A 28 4.22 -28.78 14.99
C GLY A 28 4.01 -30.13 14.31
N LEU A 29 2.75 -30.58 14.23
CA LEU A 29 2.42 -31.86 13.60
C LEU A 29 2.88 -31.93 12.13
N LYS A 30 2.75 -30.81 11.42
CA LYS A 30 3.35 -30.58 10.09
C LYS A 30 4.28 -29.38 10.21
N PRO A 31 5.60 -29.58 10.36
CA PRO A 31 6.53 -28.47 10.48
C PRO A 31 6.51 -27.60 9.22
N VAL A 32 6.64 -26.29 9.40
CA VAL A 32 6.53 -25.31 8.32
C VAL A 32 7.67 -24.30 8.38
N ILE A 33 8.22 -24.01 7.23
CA ILE A 33 9.26 -23.00 7.05
C ILE A 33 8.64 -21.75 6.42
N PHE A 34 9.07 -20.57 6.85
CA PHE A 34 8.78 -19.29 6.20
C PHE A 34 10.08 -18.65 5.72
N ASP A 35 10.11 -18.32 4.43
CA ASP A 35 11.29 -17.94 3.65
C ASP A 35 12.41 -19.00 3.64
N ALA A 36 13.37 -18.80 2.75
CA ALA A 36 14.49 -19.70 2.51
C ALA A 36 15.82 -18.95 2.42
N GLY A 37 15.87 -17.72 2.95
CA GLY A 37 17.11 -16.99 3.15
C GLY A 37 17.97 -16.89 1.89
N PHE A 38 19.28 -17.01 2.10
CA PHE A 38 20.32 -16.79 1.11
C PHE A 38 20.99 -18.11 0.65
N THR A 39 21.34 -18.24 -0.64
CA THR A 39 21.88 -19.51 -1.19
C THR A 39 23.16 -19.94 -0.48
N ALA A 40 24.02 -19.01 -0.09
CA ALA A 40 25.28 -19.32 0.58
C ALA A 40 25.11 -19.96 1.96
N LEU A 41 23.95 -19.78 2.59
CA LEU A 41 23.65 -20.24 3.94
C LEU A 41 22.76 -21.48 3.94
N ALA A 42 22.50 -22.08 2.77
CA ALA A 42 21.59 -23.22 2.60
C ALA A 42 21.92 -24.41 3.52
N HIS A 43 23.20 -24.76 3.67
CA HIS A 43 23.64 -25.84 4.57
C HIS A 43 23.48 -25.50 6.05
N GLU A 44 23.64 -24.23 6.43
CA GLU A 44 23.44 -23.77 7.81
C GLU A 44 21.96 -23.89 8.18
N TYR A 45 21.06 -23.37 7.33
CA TYR A 45 19.62 -23.54 7.55
C TYR A 45 19.20 -25.01 7.62
N GLU A 46 19.71 -25.85 6.70
CA GLU A 46 19.44 -27.29 6.71
C GLU A 46 19.86 -27.93 8.04
N THR A 47 21.06 -27.64 8.50
CA THR A 47 21.62 -28.21 9.74
C THR A 47 20.75 -27.84 10.93
N CYS A 48 20.45 -26.55 11.12
CA CYS A 48 19.61 -26.08 12.22
C CYS A 48 18.19 -26.66 12.16
N ILE A 49 17.58 -26.75 10.97
CA ILE A 49 16.25 -27.36 10.82
C ILE A 49 16.27 -28.85 11.19
N LYS A 50 17.32 -29.60 10.80
CA LYS A 50 17.47 -31.01 11.17
C LYS A 50 17.71 -31.19 12.67
N GLU A 51 18.47 -30.31 13.30
CA GLU A 51 18.69 -30.35 14.75
C GLU A 51 17.39 -30.19 15.53
N ILE A 52 16.50 -29.29 15.09
CA ILE A 52 15.21 -29.05 15.74
C ILE A 52 14.20 -30.17 15.43
N LEU A 53 14.11 -30.61 14.17
CA LEU A 53 13.09 -31.58 13.75
C LEU A 53 13.49 -33.05 13.98
N GLY A 54 14.78 -33.34 14.11
CA GLY A 54 15.33 -34.69 14.11
C GLY A 54 15.01 -35.43 12.80
N ASP A 55 14.38 -36.60 12.91
CA ASP A 55 13.99 -37.39 11.74
C ASP A 55 12.77 -36.84 10.99
N ARG A 56 12.00 -35.94 11.62
CA ARG A 56 10.83 -35.32 10.99
C ARG A 56 11.27 -34.37 9.88
N LYS A 57 10.39 -34.17 8.90
CA LYS A 57 10.66 -33.34 7.71
C LYS A 57 9.64 -32.20 7.62
N PRO A 58 10.05 -31.01 7.16
CA PRO A 58 9.12 -29.92 6.92
C PRO A 58 8.15 -30.30 5.80
N ALA A 59 6.88 -29.92 5.99
CA ALA A 59 5.81 -30.20 5.03
C ALA A 59 5.60 -29.04 4.05
N PHE A 60 5.72 -27.80 4.53
CA PHE A 60 5.50 -26.60 3.73
C PHE A 60 6.64 -25.60 3.86
N LEU A 61 6.89 -24.87 2.78
CA LEU A 61 7.73 -23.68 2.74
C LEU A 61 6.90 -22.53 2.16
N PHE A 62 6.61 -21.52 2.96
CA PHE A 62 5.88 -20.33 2.54
C PHE A 62 6.85 -19.18 2.24
N LEU A 63 6.84 -18.68 1.00
CA LEU A 63 7.70 -17.58 0.57
C LEU A 63 6.97 -16.25 0.72
N THR A 64 7.61 -15.27 1.35
CA THR A 64 7.08 -13.91 1.47
C THR A 64 7.13 -13.22 0.11
N HIS A 65 8.28 -13.23 -0.57
CA HIS A 65 8.46 -12.63 -1.89
C HIS A 65 9.70 -13.16 -2.61
N SER A 66 9.87 -12.81 -3.88
CA SER A 66 10.87 -13.37 -4.78
C SER A 66 12.26 -12.74 -4.70
N HIS A 67 12.58 -11.96 -3.67
CA HIS A 67 13.94 -11.42 -3.54
C HIS A 67 14.95 -12.51 -3.19
N PHE A 68 16.19 -12.26 -3.62
CA PHE A 68 17.26 -13.25 -3.70
C PHE A 68 17.67 -13.81 -2.33
N ASP A 69 17.46 -13.04 -1.27
CA ASP A 69 17.73 -13.29 0.14
C ASP A 69 16.52 -13.86 0.91
N HIS A 70 15.40 -14.11 0.23
CA HIS A 70 14.22 -14.79 0.79
C HIS A 70 13.94 -16.14 0.13
N ILE A 71 14.50 -16.39 -1.06
CA ILE A 71 14.27 -17.63 -1.82
C ILE A 71 15.55 -18.41 -2.12
N GLY A 72 16.69 -17.97 -1.60
CA GLY A 72 18.01 -18.43 -2.01
C GLY A 72 18.25 -19.92 -1.76
N ALA A 73 17.73 -20.49 -0.68
CA ALA A 73 17.92 -21.91 -0.34
C ALA A 73 16.76 -22.82 -0.80
N VAL A 74 15.75 -22.33 -1.54
CA VAL A 74 14.56 -23.13 -1.88
C VAL A 74 14.92 -24.41 -2.65
N SER A 75 15.76 -24.30 -3.69
CA SER A 75 16.16 -25.45 -4.49
C SER A 75 16.94 -26.49 -3.66
N HIS A 76 17.79 -26.00 -2.74
CA HIS A 76 18.50 -26.85 -1.78
C HIS A 76 17.53 -27.56 -0.83
N PHE A 77 16.56 -26.85 -0.26
CA PHE A 77 15.55 -27.46 0.60
C PHE A 77 14.73 -28.52 -0.13
N LYS A 78 14.38 -28.29 -1.39
CA LYS A 78 13.64 -29.27 -2.21
C LYS A 78 14.49 -30.52 -2.51
N SER A 79 15.81 -30.39 -2.67
CA SER A 79 16.70 -31.55 -2.88
C SER A 79 16.83 -32.41 -1.61
N VAL A 80 16.93 -31.76 -0.44
CA VAL A 80 17.01 -32.43 0.87
C VAL A 80 15.67 -33.02 1.30
N TRP A 81 14.57 -32.31 1.01
CA TRP A 81 13.20 -32.68 1.35
C TRP A 81 12.31 -32.73 0.10
N PRO A 82 12.36 -33.81 -0.71
CA PRO A 82 11.65 -33.88 -1.99
C PRO A 82 10.12 -33.73 -1.90
N ARG A 83 9.54 -34.00 -0.72
CA ARG A 83 8.09 -33.85 -0.45
C ARG A 83 7.70 -32.48 0.09
N LEU A 84 8.65 -31.58 0.33
CA LEU A 84 8.38 -30.22 0.79
C LEU A 84 7.51 -29.50 -0.25
N GLN A 85 6.36 -28.97 0.15
CA GLN A 85 5.50 -28.18 -0.72
C GLN A 85 5.87 -26.71 -0.63
N ILE A 86 6.36 -26.16 -1.74
CA ILE A 86 6.72 -24.75 -1.87
C ILE A 86 5.46 -23.96 -2.21
N ALA A 87 5.15 -22.98 -1.38
CA ALA A 87 3.98 -22.14 -1.51
C ALA A 87 4.41 -20.68 -1.65
N GLY A 88 3.88 -19.99 -2.64
CA GLY A 88 4.18 -18.59 -2.91
C GLY A 88 3.08 -17.92 -3.70
N SER A 89 3.10 -16.60 -3.81
CA SER A 89 2.06 -15.87 -4.55
C SER A 89 2.07 -16.22 -6.04
N VAL A 90 0.91 -16.07 -6.69
CA VAL A 90 0.80 -16.17 -8.15
C VAL A 90 1.84 -15.28 -8.85
N ARG A 91 2.09 -14.08 -8.32
CA ARG A 91 3.03 -13.14 -8.90
C ARG A 91 4.49 -13.54 -8.69
N CYS A 92 4.82 -14.18 -7.56
CA CYS A 92 6.14 -14.77 -7.34
C CYS A 92 6.42 -15.85 -8.41
N HIS A 93 5.43 -16.72 -8.69
CA HIS A 93 5.53 -17.68 -9.78
C HIS A 93 5.77 -17.01 -11.15
N GLU A 94 4.99 -15.97 -11.50
CA GLU A 94 5.18 -15.21 -12.74
C GLU A 94 6.57 -14.57 -12.87
N ILE A 95 7.19 -14.17 -11.75
CA ILE A 95 8.56 -13.62 -11.73
C ILE A 95 9.57 -14.73 -12.01
N LEU A 96 9.41 -15.91 -11.40
CA LEU A 96 10.32 -17.05 -11.56
C LEU A 96 10.32 -17.62 -12.99
N LEU A 97 9.26 -17.41 -13.77
CA LEU A 97 9.22 -17.75 -15.20
C LEU A 97 10.10 -16.83 -16.07
N LYS A 98 10.54 -15.67 -15.56
CA LYS A 98 11.31 -14.69 -16.34
C LYS A 98 12.80 -14.94 -16.21
N GLN A 99 13.44 -15.36 -17.30
CA GLN A 99 14.89 -15.61 -17.36
C GLN A 99 15.75 -14.44 -16.85
N LYS A 100 15.36 -13.18 -17.15
CA LYS A 100 16.06 -11.99 -16.66
C LYS A 100 16.01 -11.85 -15.13
N ALA A 101 14.87 -12.19 -14.51
CA ALA A 101 14.73 -12.15 -13.06
C ALA A 101 15.57 -13.25 -12.41
N ILE A 102 15.50 -14.49 -12.92
CA ILE A 102 16.34 -15.60 -12.46
C ILE A 102 17.83 -15.26 -12.55
N LYS A 103 18.27 -14.67 -13.66
CA LYS A 103 19.67 -14.23 -13.81
C LYS A 103 20.04 -13.21 -12.73
N LEU A 104 19.21 -12.19 -12.50
CA LEU A 104 19.46 -11.17 -11.48
C LEU A 104 19.55 -11.79 -10.08
N ILE A 105 18.62 -12.66 -9.71
CA ILE A 105 18.61 -13.36 -8.42
C ILE A 105 19.89 -14.20 -8.23
N ARG A 106 20.33 -14.89 -9.29
CA ARG A 106 21.57 -15.66 -9.28
C ARG A 106 22.81 -14.79 -9.13
N ASP A 107 22.89 -13.67 -9.85
CA ASP A 107 24.00 -12.73 -9.77
C ASP A 107 24.10 -12.11 -8.36
N LEU A 108 22.97 -11.71 -7.76
CA LEU A 108 22.92 -11.16 -6.40
C LEU A 108 23.30 -12.20 -5.33
N ASN A 109 22.87 -13.46 -5.47
CA ASN A 109 23.33 -14.55 -4.60
C ASN A 109 24.84 -14.78 -4.73
N LEU A 110 25.39 -14.78 -5.95
CA LEU A 110 26.83 -14.93 -6.16
C LEU A 110 27.63 -13.77 -5.55
N GLU A 111 27.14 -12.54 -5.69
CA GLU A 111 27.77 -11.37 -5.08
C GLU A 111 27.76 -11.45 -3.55
N GLY A 112 26.61 -11.75 -2.94
CA GLY A 112 26.54 -11.87 -1.50
C GLY A 112 27.39 -13.04 -0.96
N THR A 113 27.50 -14.18 -1.67
CA THR A 113 28.43 -15.25 -1.29
C THR A 113 29.88 -14.75 -1.24
N LYS A 114 30.31 -13.95 -2.23
CA LYS A 114 31.64 -13.33 -2.24
C LYS A 114 31.82 -12.36 -1.07
N ASN A 115 30.79 -11.60 -0.72
CA ASN A 115 30.85 -10.66 0.40
C ASN A 115 30.92 -11.40 1.76
N LEU A 116 30.15 -12.47 1.96
CA LEU A 116 30.25 -13.31 3.15
C LEU A 116 31.65 -13.94 3.29
N LYS A 117 32.23 -14.44 2.20
CA LYS A 117 33.63 -14.93 2.19
C LYS A 117 34.63 -13.85 2.62
N LYS A 118 34.49 -12.62 2.12
CA LYS A 118 35.36 -11.49 2.51
C LYS A 118 35.22 -11.13 3.99
N LEU A 119 34.04 -11.33 4.57
CA LEU A 119 33.78 -11.15 6.00
C LEU A 119 34.27 -12.33 6.86
N GLY A 120 34.84 -13.37 6.25
CA GLY A 120 35.37 -14.55 6.96
C GLY A 120 34.29 -15.52 7.45
N ILE A 121 33.07 -15.42 6.92
CA ILE A 121 31.96 -16.32 7.30
C ILE A 121 32.14 -17.66 6.59
N HIS A 122 32.24 -18.73 7.37
CA HIS A 122 32.41 -20.11 6.90
C HIS A 122 31.74 -21.12 7.86
N PRO A 123 31.33 -22.32 7.39
CA PRO A 123 31.33 -22.76 5.99
C PRO A 123 30.18 -22.14 5.18
N LEU A 124 30.35 -22.04 3.85
CA LEU A 124 29.31 -21.52 2.93
C LEU A 124 28.98 -22.56 1.86
N ASN A 125 27.73 -22.58 1.42
CA ASN A 125 27.33 -23.26 0.20
C ASN A 125 27.83 -22.45 -1.02
N GLU A 126 28.67 -23.07 -1.84
CA GLU A 126 29.24 -22.42 -3.03
C GLU A 126 28.46 -22.71 -4.32
N GLN A 127 27.40 -23.53 -4.24
CA GLN A 127 26.55 -23.79 -5.40
C GLN A 127 25.79 -22.53 -5.81
N PRO A 128 25.59 -22.31 -7.12
CA PRO A 128 24.81 -21.17 -7.60
C PRO A 128 23.35 -21.31 -7.21
N PHE A 129 22.62 -20.18 -7.21
CA PHE A 129 21.17 -20.21 -7.14
C PHE A 129 20.60 -20.98 -8.34
N GLU A 130 19.68 -21.89 -8.07
CA GLU A 130 18.92 -22.63 -9.08
C GLU A 130 17.42 -22.31 -8.98
N PRO A 131 16.72 -22.15 -10.12
CA PRO A 131 15.29 -21.93 -10.13
C PRO A 131 14.55 -23.16 -9.59
N PHE A 132 13.31 -22.96 -9.18
CA PHE A 132 12.45 -23.97 -8.61
C PHE A 132 11.00 -23.71 -9.01
N ASP A 133 10.18 -24.77 -8.93
CA ASP A 133 8.74 -24.68 -9.15
C ASP A 133 8.01 -24.38 -7.84
N ILE A 134 6.91 -23.64 -7.94
CA ILE A 134 5.99 -23.41 -6.82
C ILE A 134 4.88 -24.46 -6.90
N ASP A 135 4.77 -25.30 -5.87
CA ASP A 135 3.76 -26.37 -5.78
C ASP A 135 2.37 -25.81 -5.45
N ILE A 136 2.29 -24.72 -4.66
CA ILE A 136 1.03 -24.11 -4.21
C ILE A 136 1.02 -22.62 -4.55
N LEU A 137 0.19 -22.24 -5.52
CA LEU A 137 -0.06 -20.84 -5.86
C LEU A 137 -1.05 -20.23 -4.88
N ILE A 138 -0.55 -19.32 -4.05
CA ILE A 138 -1.34 -18.67 -3.00
C ILE A 138 -2.09 -17.47 -3.55
N THR A 139 -3.38 -17.42 -3.25
CA THR A 139 -4.27 -16.28 -3.49
C THR A 139 -4.47 -15.45 -2.21
N PRO A 140 -4.82 -14.16 -2.31
CA PRO A 140 -5.04 -13.33 -1.12
C PRO A 140 -6.11 -13.90 -0.19
N ASP A 141 -5.83 -13.86 1.11
CA ASP A 141 -6.68 -14.33 2.22
C ASP A 141 -6.92 -15.86 2.23
N GLN A 142 -6.16 -16.61 1.43
CA GLN A 142 -6.21 -18.07 1.42
C GLN A 142 -5.76 -18.66 2.76
N LYS A 143 -6.51 -19.65 3.23
CA LYS A 143 -6.24 -20.40 4.45
C LYS A 143 -5.67 -21.77 4.12
N ILE A 144 -4.49 -22.07 4.63
CA ILE A 144 -3.82 -23.36 4.50
C ILE A 144 -3.83 -24.06 5.86
N LYS A 145 -4.49 -25.22 5.92
CA LYS A 145 -4.63 -26.00 7.16
C LYS A 145 -3.39 -26.89 7.36
N LEU A 146 -2.64 -26.66 8.44
CA LEU A 146 -1.46 -27.45 8.80
C LEU A 146 -1.85 -28.69 9.61
N SER A 147 -2.72 -28.51 10.61
CA SER A 147 -3.27 -29.58 11.46
C SER A 147 -4.74 -29.30 11.78
N SER A 148 -5.38 -30.08 12.66
CA SER A 148 -6.75 -29.81 13.14
C SER A 148 -6.92 -28.38 13.64
N ASP A 149 -5.89 -27.84 14.29
CA ASP A 149 -5.99 -26.65 15.15
C ASP A 149 -5.03 -25.52 14.75
N ILE A 150 -4.29 -25.66 13.66
CA ILE A 150 -3.36 -24.62 13.16
C ILE A 150 -3.66 -24.32 11.70
N ILE A 151 -3.97 -23.05 11.42
CA ILE A 151 -4.24 -22.53 10.09
C ILE A 151 -3.29 -21.37 9.80
N VAL A 152 -2.62 -21.43 8.65
CA VAL A 152 -1.87 -20.29 8.10
C VAL A 152 -2.80 -19.52 7.17
N THR A 153 -3.09 -18.27 7.51
CA THR A 153 -3.80 -17.34 6.63
C THR A 153 -2.78 -16.49 5.88
N ALA A 154 -2.76 -16.56 4.57
CA ALA A 154 -1.85 -15.80 3.74
C ALA A 154 -2.51 -14.49 3.26
N PHE A 155 -1.87 -13.35 3.51
CA PHE A 155 -2.32 -12.04 3.07
C PHE A 155 -1.39 -11.50 2.00
N ASN A 156 -1.97 -10.94 0.94
CA ASN A 156 -1.17 -10.07 0.07
C ASN A 156 -0.91 -8.74 0.82
N THR A 157 0.36 -8.36 0.93
CA THR A 157 0.83 -7.14 1.61
C THR A 157 1.86 -6.43 0.74
N PRO A 158 1.44 -5.86 -0.41
CA PRO A 158 2.35 -5.24 -1.36
C PRO A 158 2.88 -3.90 -0.85
N GLY A 159 3.99 -3.45 -1.43
CA GLY A 159 4.58 -2.15 -1.16
C GLY A 159 6.10 -2.19 -1.26
N HIS A 160 6.70 -3.16 -0.58
CA HIS A 160 8.09 -3.56 -0.78
C HIS A 160 8.26 -4.12 -2.19
N THR A 161 7.58 -5.23 -2.47
CA THR A 161 7.37 -5.76 -3.82
C THR A 161 5.89 -5.97 -4.08
N TRP A 162 5.54 -6.31 -5.31
CA TRP A 162 4.13 -6.56 -5.67
C TRP A 162 3.68 -8.00 -5.45
N ASP A 163 4.63 -8.94 -5.35
CA ASP A 163 4.38 -10.36 -5.11
C ASP A 163 4.37 -10.71 -3.62
N PHE A 164 4.49 -9.71 -2.77
CA PHE A 164 4.72 -9.84 -1.33
C PHE A 164 3.52 -10.39 -0.56
N MET A 165 3.80 -11.38 0.29
CA MET A 165 2.85 -12.04 1.16
C MET A 165 3.28 -11.95 2.63
N SER A 166 2.31 -11.75 3.52
CA SER A 166 2.46 -11.94 4.96
C SER A 166 1.65 -13.16 5.42
N TYR A 167 2.08 -13.83 6.48
CA TYR A 167 1.45 -15.06 6.96
C TYR A 167 1.02 -14.92 8.41
N TRP A 168 -0.24 -15.22 8.70
CA TRP A 168 -0.84 -15.07 10.02
C TRP A 168 -1.37 -16.39 10.56
N ILE A 169 -1.01 -16.66 11.81
CA ILE A 169 -1.38 -17.86 12.55
C ILE A 169 -2.14 -17.41 13.78
N ALA A 170 -3.47 -17.34 13.66
CA ALA A 170 -4.34 -16.72 14.65
C ALA A 170 -4.28 -17.42 16.01
N GLU A 171 -4.18 -18.75 15.99
CA GLU A 171 -4.20 -19.61 17.16
C GLU A 171 -2.96 -19.41 18.04
N LYS A 172 -1.83 -19.01 17.43
CA LYS A 172 -0.57 -18.69 18.11
C LYS A 172 -0.28 -17.18 18.19
N LYS A 173 -1.11 -16.36 17.53
CA LYS A 173 -0.91 -14.91 17.39
C LYS A 173 0.45 -14.52 16.79
N ILE A 174 0.92 -15.33 15.84
CA ILE A 174 2.18 -15.15 15.11
C ILE A 174 1.91 -14.52 13.75
N LEU A 175 2.61 -13.41 13.45
CA LEU A 175 2.63 -12.77 12.16
C LEU A 175 4.04 -12.83 11.56
N ILE A 176 4.18 -13.48 10.41
CA ILE A 176 5.35 -13.37 9.54
C ILE A 176 5.07 -12.21 8.58
N ALA A 177 5.74 -11.07 8.79
CA ALA A 177 5.53 -9.85 8.02
C ALA A 177 6.71 -9.48 7.12
N SER A 178 7.89 -10.01 7.40
CA SER A 178 9.13 -9.68 6.67
C SER A 178 9.30 -8.14 6.52
N GLU A 179 9.61 -7.63 5.34
CA GLU A 179 9.74 -6.19 5.00
C GLU A 179 8.40 -5.45 4.89
N ALA A 180 7.24 -6.11 5.07
CA ALA A 180 5.96 -5.40 5.15
C ALA A 180 5.88 -4.51 6.41
N VAL A 181 6.77 -4.73 7.38
CA VAL A 181 7.09 -3.81 8.48
C VAL A 181 8.49 -3.23 8.29
N ALA A 182 8.80 -2.11 8.95
CA ALA A 182 10.11 -1.50 8.81
C ALA A 182 11.21 -2.43 9.33
N CYS A 183 12.33 -2.50 8.61
CA CYS A 183 13.52 -3.23 9.02
C CYS A 183 14.10 -2.57 10.27
N TYR A 184 14.49 -3.39 11.24
CA TYR A 184 15.00 -2.94 12.53
C TYR A 184 16.52 -2.99 12.54
N GLU A 185 17.14 -1.82 12.57
CA GLU A 185 18.60 -1.69 12.56
C GLU A 185 19.18 -1.80 13.98
N SER A 186 20.48 -2.08 14.07
CA SER A 186 21.20 -2.29 15.35
C SER A 186 21.10 -1.11 16.31
N ASN A 187 21.03 0.12 15.78
CA ASN A 187 20.88 1.37 16.53
C ASN A 187 19.41 1.72 16.85
N GLY A 188 18.46 0.85 16.54
CA GLY A 188 17.02 1.07 16.71
C GLY A 188 16.39 1.92 15.62
N TYR A 189 17.14 2.29 14.56
CA TYR A 189 16.57 2.93 13.39
C TYR A 189 15.57 2.00 12.70
N LEU A 190 14.45 2.56 12.27
CA LEU A 190 13.42 1.83 11.54
C LEU A 190 13.48 2.22 10.08
N GLN A 191 13.92 1.30 9.22
CA GLN A 191 14.04 1.54 7.80
C GLN A 191 12.80 1.01 7.07
N PRO A 192 11.90 1.88 6.59
CA PRO A 192 10.78 1.44 5.77
C PRO A 192 11.27 1.06 4.36
N GLU A 193 10.84 -0.10 3.88
CA GLU A 193 11.21 -0.67 2.58
C GLU A 193 9.98 -0.75 1.67
N PHE A 194 9.80 0.23 0.79
CA PHE A 194 8.71 0.29 -0.19
C PHE A 194 9.25 0.49 -1.61
N LEU A 195 9.77 -0.57 -2.22
CA LEU A 195 10.45 -0.44 -3.51
C LEU A 195 9.49 -0.29 -4.69
N VAL A 196 8.20 -0.64 -4.55
CA VAL A 196 7.25 -0.58 -5.68
C VAL A 196 6.13 0.44 -5.54
N ASP A 197 5.60 0.68 -4.33
CA ASP A 197 4.54 1.65 -4.10
C ASP A 197 4.38 1.99 -2.60
N PHE A 198 4.47 3.28 -2.28
CA PHE A 198 4.36 3.77 -0.90
C PHE A 198 2.95 3.66 -0.32
N ASP A 199 1.90 3.95 -1.09
CA ASP A 199 0.53 3.94 -0.59
C ASP A 199 0.05 2.50 -0.37
N ALA A 200 0.45 1.58 -1.26
CA ALA A 200 0.25 0.15 -1.08
C ALA A 200 0.93 -0.34 0.22
N TYR A 201 2.17 0.10 0.47
CA TYR A 201 2.90 -0.22 1.70
C TYR A 201 2.15 0.23 2.95
N LEU A 202 1.66 1.48 2.98
CA LEU A 202 0.85 1.97 4.11
C LEU A 202 -0.46 1.20 4.28
N LEU A 203 -1.15 0.85 3.19
CA LEU A 203 -2.37 0.03 3.27
C LEU A 203 -2.09 -1.36 3.83
N SER A 204 -0.97 -1.97 3.45
CA SER A 204 -0.49 -3.24 4.00
C SER A 204 -0.23 -3.13 5.51
N LEU A 205 0.47 -2.08 5.95
CA LEU A 205 0.68 -1.79 7.37
C LEU A 205 -0.65 -1.62 8.14
N GLN A 206 -1.63 -0.91 7.57
CA GLN A 206 -2.95 -0.78 8.20
C GLN A 206 -3.70 -2.12 8.28
N LYS A 207 -3.56 -3.00 7.27
CA LYS A 207 -4.16 -4.33 7.30
C LYS A 207 -3.58 -5.17 8.44
N ILE A 208 -2.26 -5.24 8.56
CA ILE A 208 -1.60 -6.06 9.60
C ILE A 208 -1.75 -5.47 11.01
N LYS A 209 -1.89 -4.14 11.13
CA LYS A 209 -2.13 -3.46 12.42
C LYS A 209 -3.43 -3.92 13.11
N ASN A 210 -4.41 -4.38 12.34
CA ASN A 210 -5.69 -4.85 12.89
C ASN A 210 -5.64 -6.31 13.40
N LEU A 211 -4.49 -6.98 13.28
CA LEU A 211 -4.29 -8.32 13.83
C LEU A 211 -3.87 -8.22 15.30
N ASP A 212 -4.36 -9.14 16.13
CA ASP A 212 -3.99 -9.27 17.54
C ASP A 212 -2.63 -9.97 17.68
N THR A 213 -1.60 -9.37 17.09
CA THR A 213 -0.25 -9.94 16.97
C THR A 213 0.48 -9.90 18.30
N LYS A 214 0.94 -11.06 18.78
CA LYS A 214 1.82 -11.18 19.94
C LYS A 214 3.27 -11.48 19.58
N ILE A 215 3.50 -12.12 18.45
CA ILE A 215 4.83 -12.43 17.92
C ILE A 215 4.87 -11.94 16.49
N LEU A 216 5.78 -10.99 16.20
CA LEU A 216 5.99 -10.40 14.90
C LEU A 216 7.39 -10.75 14.40
N CYS A 217 7.45 -11.51 13.31
CA CYS A 217 8.68 -11.82 12.61
C CYS A 217 8.90 -10.80 11.48
N ALA A 218 9.90 -9.94 11.65
CA ALA A 218 10.37 -9.02 10.61
C ALA A 218 11.28 -9.76 9.62
N GLY A 219 11.70 -9.09 8.55
CA GLY A 219 12.50 -9.75 7.52
C GLY A 219 13.94 -9.98 7.95
N HIS A 220 14.43 -9.10 8.82
CA HIS A 220 15.81 -9.08 9.28
C HIS A 220 15.91 -8.65 10.75
N HIS A 221 16.97 -9.13 11.39
CA HIS A 221 17.55 -8.75 12.68
C HIS A 221 16.72 -8.94 13.94
N ALA A 222 15.38 -8.99 13.86
CA ALA A 222 14.56 -8.96 15.06
C ALA A 222 13.23 -9.71 14.94
N VAL A 223 12.86 -10.36 16.04
CA VAL A 223 11.50 -10.80 16.34
C VAL A 223 10.97 -9.99 17.51
N PHE A 224 9.77 -9.44 17.37
CA PHE A 224 9.13 -8.63 18.40
C PHE A 224 8.05 -9.45 19.10
N THR A 225 8.05 -9.44 20.43
CA THR A 225 7.11 -10.24 21.23
C THR A 225 6.34 -9.38 22.25
N GLY A 226 5.15 -9.86 22.64
CA GLY A 226 4.29 -9.16 23.59
C GLY A 226 3.92 -7.77 23.11
N LYS A 227 4.06 -6.76 23.97
CA LYS A 227 3.73 -5.36 23.65
C LYS A 227 4.60 -4.75 22.53
N ASP A 228 5.79 -5.30 22.31
CA ASP A 228 6.72 -4.76 21.31
C ASP A 228 6.28 -5.11 19.88
N ALA A 229 5.50 -6.18 19.69
CA ALA A 229 4.96 -6.56 18.39
C ALA A 229 3.99 -5.50 17.81
N PRO A 230 2.86 -5.15 18.46
CA PRO A 230 1.99 -4.08 17.98
C PRO A 230 2.69 -2.71 18.04
N GLY A 231 3.62 -2.52 18.99
CA GLY A 231 4.47 -1.33 19.08
C GLY A 231 5.31 -1.12 17.82
N HIS A 232 5.95 -2.16 17.31
CA HIS A 232 6.77 -2.09 16.08
C HIS A 232 5.94 -1.85 14.83
N ILE A 233 4.75 -2.45 14.73
CA ILE A 233 3.82 -2.18 13.60
C ILE A 233 3.41 -0.70 13.59
N GLN A 234 3.04 -0.15 14.75
CA GLN A 234 2.69 1.27 14.89
C GLN A 234 3.90 2.17 14.56
N ALA A 235 5.10 1.81 15.04
CA ALA A 235 6.32 2.54 14.77
C ALA A 235 6.72 2.48 13.29
N SER A 236 6.47 1.37 12.59
CA SER A 236 6.68 1.22 11.14
C SER A 236 5.79 2.18 10.34
N VAL A 237 4.52 2.35 10.73
CA VAL A 237 3.64 3.36 10.12
C VAL A 237 4.21 4.76 10.30
N LYS A 238 4.70 5.09 11.50
CA LYS A 238 5.30 6.39 11.76
C LYS A 238 6.56 6.59 10.92
N ALA A 239 7.49 5.63 10.94
CA ALA A 239 8.75 5.67 10.20
C ALA A 239 8.53 5.86 8.69
N ALA A 240 7.56 5.15 8.09
CA ALA A 240 7.20 5.33 6.69
C ALA A 240 6.72 6.77 6.39
N ASN A 241 5.86 7.34 7.24
CA ASN A 241 5.39 8.72 7.05
C ASN A 241 6.49 9.76 7.30
N ASP A 242 7.33 9.57 8.31
CA ASP A 242 8.48 10.45 8.58
C ASP A 242 9.45 10.44 7.38
N TYR A 243 9.75 9.25 6.84
CA TYR A 243 10.58 9.09 5.64
C TYR A 243 9.97 9.80 4.43
N LEU A 244 8.65 9.66 4.23
CA LEU A 244 7.94 10.35 3.15
C LEU A 244 8.13 11.86 3.28
N THR A 245 7.84 12.44 4.44
CA THR A 245 7.96 13.89 4.68
C THR A 245 9.39 14.37 4.44
N MET A 246 10.39 13.70 5.03
CA MET A 246 11.81 14.04 4.85
C MET A 246 12.21 14.01 3.36
N THR A 247 11.82 12.95 2.64
CA THR A 247 12.17 12.78 1.23
C THR A 247 11.49 13.83 0.36
N GLN A 248 10.23 14.17 0.64
CA GLN A 248 9.51 15.23 -0.07
C GLN A 248 10.18 16.59 0.14
N ASP A 249 10.60 16.90 1.38
CA ASP A 249 11.29 18.15 1.70
C ASP A 249 12.65 18.24 0.96
N PHE A 250 13.42 17.16 0.94
CA PHE A 250 14.67 17.10 0.18
C PHE A 250 14.44 17.19 -1.32
N LEU A 251 13.45 16.51 -1.89
CA LEU A 251 13.11 16.62 -3.31
C LEU A 251 12.72 18.05 -3.68
N VAL A 252 12.02 18.80 -2.82
CA VAL A 252 11.70 20.21 -3.05
C VAL A 252 12.95 21.08 -3.00
N GLN A 253 13.82 20.88 -1.99
CA GLN A 253 15.07 21.64 -1.84
C GLN A 253 16.04 21.40 -3.01
N GLU A 254 16.13 20.15 -3.46
CA GLU A 254 16.96 19.72 -4.59
C GLU A 254 16.26 19.91 -5.95
N LYS A 255 15.12 20.60 -5.99
CA LYS A 255 14.35 20.92 -7.21
C LYS A 255 14.05 19.69 -8.09
N GLY A 256 13.78 18.56 -7.46
CA GLY A 256 13.48 17.28 -8.13
C GLY A 256 14.71 16.48 -8.57
N ASN A 257 15.93 16.89 -8.19
CA ASN A 257 17.13 16.10 -8.46
C ASN A 257 17.17 14.87 -7.53
N LEU A 258 16.95 13.69 -8.12
CA LEU A 258 16.87 12.44 -7.38
C LEU A 258 18.20 12.04 -6.77
N ASP A 259 19.30 12.16 -7.51
CA ASP A 259 20.63 11.74 -7.06
C ASP A 259 21.10 12.58 -5.88
N CYS A 260 20.92 13.90 -5.93
CA CYS A 260 21.20 14.79 -4.79
C CYS A 260 20.33 14.46 -3.58
N THR A 261 19.05 14.15 -3.80
CA THR A 261 18.13 13.74 -2.73
C THR A 261 18.60 12.44 -2.07
N VAL A 262 19.00 11.43 -2.86
CA VAL A 262 19.53 10.15 -2.37
C VAL A 262 20.75 10.38 -1.47
N LEU A 263 21.68 11.23 -1.89
CA LEU A 263 22.88 11.56 -1.09
C LEU A 263 22.51 12.24 0.24
N ARG A 264 21.49 13.10 0.26
CA ARG A 264 21.00 13.72 1.50
C ARG A 264 20.35 12.72 2.45
N ILE A 265 19.53 11.82 1.91
CA ILE A 265 18.93 10.74 2.72
C ILE A 265 20.03 9.84 3.28
N LYS A 266 21.03 9.48 2.48
CA LYS A 266 22.19 8.71 2.93
C LYS A 266 22.93 9.39 4.09
N ALA A 267 23.16 10.71 4.00
CA ALA A 267 23.82 11.47 5.06
C ALA A 267 23.04 11.43 6.39
N VAL A 268 21.71 11.45 6.33
CA VAL A 268 20.83 11.36 7.51
C VAL A 268 20.74 9.93 8.03
N GLU A 269 20.42 8.99 7.15
CA GLU A 269 20.06 7.63 7.53
C GLU A 269 21.26 6.72 7.72
N TRP A 270 22.26 6.74 6.82
CA TRP A 270 23.26 5.67 6.68
C TRP A 270 24.68 6.06 7.11
N ASP A 271 25.15 7.28 6.83
CA ASP A 271 26.54 7.67 7.08
C ASP A 271 26.94 7.50 8.55
N ASN A 272 26.06 7.88 9.47
CA ASN A 272 26.29 7.82 10.91
C ASN A 272 25.93 6.47 11.55
N ARG A 273 25.51 5.47 10.77
CA ARG A 273 25.22 4.13 11.33
C ARG A 273 26.50 3.40 11.71
N PRO A 274 26.55 2.78 12.91
CA PRO A 274 27.66 1.93 13.30
C PRO A 274 27.69 0.64 12.48
N TRP A 275 28.86 0.03 12.33
CA TRP A 275 28.99 -1.33 11.81
C TRP A 275 28.57 -2.36 12.88
N PRO A 276 28.03 -3.52 12.50
CA PRO A 276 27.71 -3.92 11.12
C PRO A 276 26.47 -3.19 10.58
N LYS A 277 26.53 -2.78 9.30
CA LYS A 277 25.41 -2.18 8.56
C LYS A 277 25.41 -2.70 7.12
N GLN A 278 24.29 -2.52 6.41
CA GLN A 278 24.17 -2.88 5.00
C GLN A 278 25.30 -2.23 4.16
N PRO A 279 25.91 -2.95 3.19
CA PRO A 279 26.85 -2.36 2.24
C PRO A 279 26.27 -1.14 1.53
N GLU A 280 27.11 -0.14 1.27
CA GLU A 280 26.70 1.16 0.72
C GLU A 280 25.99 1.03 -0.64
N SER A 281 26.48 0.14 -1.52
CA SER A 281 25.90 -0.08 -2.85
C SER A 281 24.46 -0.60 -2.77
N ALA A 282 24.20 -1.58 -1.90
CA ALA A 282 22.87 -2.15 -1.70
C ALA A 282 21.92 -1.11 -1.06
N TYR A 283 22.43 -0.35 -0.09
CA TYR A 283 21.67 0.74 0.53
C TYR A 283 21.29 1.84 -0.49
N LEU A 284 22.24 2.27 -1.33
CA LEU A 284 22.02 3.28 -2.37
C LEU A 284 21.03 2.81 -3.43
N LEU A 285 21.03 1.53 -3.79
CA LEU A 285 20.09 0.95 -4.75
C LEU A 285 18.65 1.06 -4.23
N ASN A 286 18.39 0.60 -3.00
CA ASN A 286 17.06 0.67 -2.40
C ASN A 286 16.63 2.11 -2.15
N THR A 287 17.54 2.97 -1.68
CA THR A 287 17.25 4.39 -1.43
C THR A 287 16.93 5.15 -2.72
N SER A 288 17.68 4.91 -3.79
CA SER A 288 17.37 5.47 -5.11
C SER A 288 15.98 5.08 -5.58
N GLN A 289 15.60 3.82 -5.37
CA GLN A 289 14.27 3.35 -5.73
C GLN A 289 13.17 3.97 -4.85
N ARG A 290 13.35 4.05 -3.52
CA ARG A 290 12.38 4.71 -2.60
C ARG A 290 12.20 6.20 -2.94
N VAL A 291 13.28 6.92 -3.22
CA VAL A 291 13.25 8.32 -3.66
C VAL A 291 12.50 8.45 -4.98
N LYS A 292 12.78 7.58 -5.95
CA LYS A 292 12.07 7.55 -7.24
C LYS A 292 10.59 7.29 -7.05
N ILE A 293 10.19 6.33 -6.22
CA ILE A 293 8.77 6.04 -5.93
C ILE A 293 8.10 7.26 -5.28
N ILE A 294 8.76 7.95 -4.35
CA ILE A 294 8.19 9.17 -3.75
C ILE A 294 8.11 10.30 -4.76
N TRP A 295 9.12 10.48 -5.61
CA TRP A 295 9.09 11.46 -6.69
C TRP A 295 7.98 11.17 -7.69
N GLU A 296 7.85 9.92 -8.14
CA GLU A 296 6.76 9.47 -8.99
C GLU A 296 5.42 9.65 -8.29
N ARG A 297 5.29 9.37 -7.00
CA ARG A 297 4.08 9.63 -6.22
C ARG A 297 3.78 11.13 -6.12
N MET A 298 4.78 11.96 -5.82
CA MET A 298 4.68 13.42 -5.82
C MET A 298 4.25 13.94 -7.17
N ASN A 299 4.70 13.34 -8.29
CA ASN A 299 4.35 13.75 -9.65
C ASN A 299 3.05 13.10 -10.17
N LYS A 300 2.71 11.90 -9.71
CA LYS A 300 1.40 11.29 -9.89
C LYS A 300 0.33 12.11 -9.14
N HIS A 301 0.73 12.76 -8.05
CA HIS A 301 -0.05 13.76 -7.32
C HIS A 301 0.27 15.24 -7.68
N GLY A 302 1.27 15.51 -8.55
CA GLY A 302 1.89 16.84 -8.66
C GLY A 302 2.77 17.10 -9.91
N GLY A 303 2.63 16.33 -10.98
CA GLY A 303 3.44 16.42 -12.19
C GLY A 303 2.81 15.72 -13.41
N GLY A 304 1.96 16.45 -14.14
CA GLY A 304 1.93 16.28 -15.60
C GLY A 304 0.81 15.45 -16.21
N HIS A 305 -0.43 15.60 -15.75
CA HIS A 305 -1.28 16.53 -16.50
C HIS A 305 -1.67 17.59 -15.47
N THR A 306 -1.31 18.86 -15.69
CA THR A 306 -1.64 19.92 -14.74
C THR A 306 -3.14 19.89 -14.49
N VAL A 307 -3.54 19.48 -13.29
CA VAL A 307 -4.94 19.49 -12.89
C VAL A 307 -5.23 20.81 -12.22
N THR A 308 -5.80 21.73 -12.98
CA THR A 308 -6.19 23.05 -12.50
C THR A 308 -7.67 23.07 -12.16
N ILE A 309 -8.00 23.65 -11.02
CA ILE A 309 -9.37 23.99 -10.65
C ILE A 309 -9.52 25.48 -10.82
N SER A 310 -10.49 25.91 -11.62
CA SER A 310 -10.75 27.34 -11.85
C SER A 310 -12.24 27.63 -11.83
N ARG A 311 -12.60 28.81 -11.30
CA ARG A 311 -13.96 29.33 -11.37
C ARG A 311 -14.21 29.88 -12.77
N ILE A 312 -15.36 29.55 -13.35
CA ILE A 312 -15.83 30.16 -14.60
C ILE A 312 -17.07 31.02 -14.35
N LYS A 313 -17.26 32.01 -15.21
CA LYS A 313 -18.42 32.93 -15.17
C LYS A 313 -19.50 32.57 -16.20
N THR A 314 -19.23 31.66 -17.13
CA THR A 314 -20.15 31.30 -18.21
C THR A 314 -20.21 29.79 -18.41
N ILE A 315 -21.37 29.27 -18.77
CA ILE A 315 -21.58 27.82 -18.91
C ILE A 315 -21.11 27.25 -20.26
N ASN A 316 -20.74 28.12 -21.21
CA ASN A 316 -20.34 27.69 -22.56
C ASN A 316 -19.18 26.69 -22.54
N LYS A 317 -18.22 26.85 -21.61
CA LYS A 317 -17.06 25.95 -21.47
C LYS A 317 -17.43 24.54 -20.96
N ILE A 318 -18.56 24.38 -20.27
CA ILE A 318 -18.95 23.08 -19.68
C ILE A 318 -20.02 22.35 -20.49
N LYS A 319 -20.64 22.97 -21.51
CA LYS A 319 -21.70 22.33 -22.31
C LYS A 319 -21.37 20.89 -22.78
N PRO A 320 -20.16 20.58 -23.29
CA PRO A 320 -19.84 19.22 -23.72
C PRO A 320 -19.86 18.21 -22.56
N ILE A 321 -19.13 18.47 -21.49
CA ILE A 321 -19.07 17.58 -20.32
C ILE A 321 -20.39 17.56 -19.52
N PHE A 322 -21.18 18.63 -19.59
CA PHE A 322 -22.51 18.68 -18.99
C PHE A 322 -23.49 17.76 -19.72
N ARG A 323 -23.35 17.61 -21.04
CA ARG A 323 -24.13 16.62 -21.79
C ARG A 323 -23.77 15.19 -21.39
N GLU A 324 -22.49 14.90 -21.15
CA GLU A 324 -22.06 13.60 -20.58
C GLU A 324 -22.64 13.37 -19.18
N TYR A 325 -22.70 14.42 -18.36
CA TYR A 325 -23.38 14.36 -17.06
C TYR A 325 -24.87 14.03 -17.21
N LEU A 326 -25.57 14.67 -18.16
CA LEU A 326 -26.99 14.38 -18.42
C LEU A 326 -27.19 12.95 -18.92
N ASP A 327 -26.35 12.47 -19.83
CA ASP A 327 -26.34 11.07 -20.27
C ASP A 327 -26.21 10.12 -19.06
N TYR A 328 -25.24 10.37 -18.18
CA TYR A 328 -25.09 9.63 -16.94
C TYR A 328 -26.32 9.74 -16.02
N MET A 329 -26.93 10.92 -15.90
CA MET A 329 -28.11 11.10 -15.06
C MET A 329 -29.37 10.46 -15.65
N SER A 330 -29.42 10.28 -16.97
CA SER A 330 -30.59 9.75 -17.65
C SER A 330 -30.99 8.36 -17.16
N GLN A 331 -30.02 7.57 -16.69
CA GLN A 331 -30.26 6.24 -16.10
C GLN A 331 -31.10 6.28 -14.81
N PHE A 332 -31.27 7.44 -14.18
CA PHE A 332 -32.03 7.60 -12.92
C PHE A 332 -33.42 8.23 -13.11
N PHE A 333 -33.72 8.74 -14.31
CA PHE A 333 -34.97 9.44 -14.64
C PHE A 333 -35.72 8.74 -15.78
N LEU A 334 -37.03 8.89 -15.80
CA LEU A 334 -37.85 8.46 -16.93
C LEU A 334 -37.80 9.57 -17.99
N ILE A 335 -37.02 9.36 -19.05
CA ILE A 335 -36.83 10.33 -20.13
C ILE A 335 -37.34 9.73 -21.43
N HIS A 336 -38.35 10.37 -22.02
CA HIS A 336 -38.94 9.95 -23.29
C HIS A 336 -38.22 10.54 -24.51
N ASP A 337 -37.68 11.76 -24.36
CA ASP A 337 -36.91 12.45 -25.40
C ASP A 337 -35.65 13.07 -24.76
N PHE A 338 -34.52 12.43 -25.00
CA PHE A 338 -33.23 12.83 -24.44
C PHE A 338 -32.75 14.19 -24.97
N GLU A 339 -33.03 14.51 -26.25
CA GLU A 339 -32.59 15.78 -26.84
C GLU A 339 -33.40 16.95 -26.29
N SER A 340 -34.72 16.78 -26.20
CA SER A 340 -35.60 17.79 -25.59
C SER A 340 -35.24 18.02 -24.12
N TRP A 341 -34.97 16.94 -23.38
CA TRP A 341 -34.52 17.04 -21.99
C TRP A 341 -33.16 17.75 -21.86
N CYS A 342 -32.18 17.40 -22.69
CA CYS A 342 -30.89 18.09 -22.74
C CYS A 342 -31.03 19.58 -23.06
N LYS A 343 -31.88 19.92 -24.03
CA LYS A 343 -32.17 21.32 -24.40
C LYS A 343 -32.79 22.09 -23.23
N GLY A 344 -33.72 21.47 -22.50
CA GLY A 344 -34.31 22.03 -21.29
C GLY A 344 -33.29 22.25 -20.17
N ALA A 345 -32.48 21.23 -19.87
CA ALA A 345 -31.43 21.32 -18.86
C ALA A 345 -30.39 22.40 -19.19
N LEU A 346 -29.95 22.51 -20.45
CA LEU A 346 -29.03 23.55 -20.90
C LEU A 346 -29.65 24.96 -20.87
N LYS A 347 -30.96 25.09 -21.07
CA LYS A 347 -31.67 26.37 -20.93
C LYS A 347 -31.70 26.81 -19.46
N ASN A 348 -32.02 25.89 -18.54
CA ASN A 348 -31.99 26.17 -17.10
C ASN A 348 -30.57 26.53 -16.62
N LEU A 349 -29.57 25.80 -17.13
CA LEU A 349 -28.16 26.08 -16.85
C LEU A 349 -27.73 27.50 -17.29
N GLN A 350 -28.29 28.04 -18.38
CA GLN A 350 -27.98 29.42 -18.80
C GLN A 350 -28.54 30.47 -17.85
N LEU A 351 -29.76 30.27 -17.35
CA LEU A 351 -30.36 31.14 -16.33
C LEU A 351 -29.51 31.14 -15.05
N ASP A 352 -28.91 30.00 -14.71
CA ASP A 352 -28.05 29.84 -13.55
C ASP A 352 -26.72 30.61 -13.65
N SER A 353 -26.24 30.91 -14.86
CA SER A 353 -24.96 31.61 -15.06
C SER A 353 -25.01 33.12 -14.81
N ILE A 354 -26.20 33.67 -14.58
CA ILE A 354 -26.45 35.11 -14.38
C ILE A 354 -26.75 35.44 -12.91
N ALA A 355 -26.88 34.44 -12.02
CA ALA A 355 -27.26 34.62 -10.63
C ALA A 355 -26.05 34.76 -9.68
N ASP A 356 -26.08 35.76 -8.79
CA ASP A 356 -25.00 36.08 -7.84
C ASP A 356 -24.79 35.02 -6.73
N ASP A 357 -25.71 34.09 -6.58
CA ASP A 357 -25.66 33.01 -5.58
C ASP A 357 -25.16 31.68 -6.13
N ARG A 358 -24.60 31.67 -7.36
CA ARG A 358 -24.13 30.46 -8.04
C ARG A 358 -22.65 30.53 -8.42
N TYR A 359 -21.97 29.40 -8.26
CA TYR A 359 -20.52 29.28 -8.47
C TYR A 359 -20.23 28.01 -9.26
N ILE A 360 -19.53 28.15 -10.38
CA ILE A 360 -19.17 27.03 -11.25
C ILE A 360 -17.65 26.87 -11.25
N TYR A 361 -17.20 25.69 -10.86
CA TYR A 361 -15.80 25.28 -10.88
C TYR A 361 -15.60 24.19 -11.92
N ILE A 362 -14.52 24.31 -12.71
CA ILE A 362 -14.09 23.27 -13.64
C ILE A 362 -12.81 22.65 -13.16
N LEU A 363 -12.69 21.34 -13.38
CA LEU A 363 -11.48 20.56 -13.20
C LEU A 363 -10.90 20.28 -14.59
N LYS A 364 -9.71 20.81 -14.86
CA LYS A 364 -8.99 20.56 -16.10
C LYS A 364 -7.87 19.55 -15.90
N LYS A 365 -7.45 18.87 -16.96
CA LYS A 365 -6.28 17.98 -17.01
C LYS A 365 -5.60 18.19 -18.37
N SER A 366 -4.42 18.81 -18.41
CA SER A 366 -3.74 19.21 -19.67
C SER A 366 -4.71 19.89 -20.66
N ASP A 367 -5.33 20.97 -20.18
CA ASP A 367 -6.35 21.81 -20.85
C ASP A 367 -7.73 21.19 -21.12
N ALA A 368 -7.88 19.87 -21.13
CA ALA A 368 -9.18 19.22 -21.24
C ALA A 368 -9.99 19.36 -19.94
N ILE A 369 -11.27 19.75 -20.02
CA ILE A 369 -12.17 19.74 -18.87
C ILE A 369 -12.58 18.30 -18.60
N ILE A 370 -12.23 17.78 -17.43
CA ILE A 370 -12.49 16.39 -17.00
C ILE A 370 -13.53 16.30 -15.89
N GLY A 371 -14.00 17.43 -15.37
CA GLY A 371 -15.05 17.49 -14.37
C GLY A 371 -15.53 18.90 -14.07
N PHE A 372 -16.65 19.01 -13.36
CA PHE A 372 -17.18 20.27 -12.87
C PHE A 372 -17.92 20.10 -11.54
N ALA A 373 -18.00 21.20 -10.79
CA ALA A 373 -18.80 21.33 -9.58
C ALA A 373 -19.58 22.64 -9.65
N MET A 374 -20.89 22.55 -9.44
CA MET A 374 -21.79 23.69 -9.33
C MET A 374 -22.23 23.82 -7.88
N VAL A 375 -22.05 25.00 -7.32
CA VAL A 375 -22.38 25.34 -5.94
C VAL A 375 -23.41 26.46 -5.96
N ASN A 376 -24.42 26.39 -5.11
CA ASN A 376 -25.41 27.45 -4.93
C ASN A 376 -25.79 27.63 -3.45
N LYS A 377 -26.74 28.53 -3.18
CA LYS A 377 -27.32 28.76 -1.84
C LYS A 377 -28.75 28.20 -1.69
N HIS A 378 -29.17 27.30 -2.57
CA HIS A 378 -30.50 26.68 -2.53
C HIS A 378 -30.47 25.40 -1.69
N LEU A 379 -30.67 25.57 -0.39
CA LEU A 379 -30.52 24.53 0.62
C LEU A 379 -31.84 23.77 0.84
N ARG A 380 -31.74 22.47 1.10
CA ARG A 380 -32.84 21.53 1.40
C ARG A 380 -32.85 21.11 2.87
N PHE A 381 -31.75 21.29 3.59
CA PHE A 381 -31.55 20.81 4.96
C PHE A 381 -31.06 21.89 5.93
N ASN A 382 -30.36 22.90 5.44
CA ASN A 382 -29.88 24.05 6.20
C ASN A 382 -30.67 25.32 5.85
N SER A 383 -30.72 26.31 6.77
CA SER A 383 -31.33 27.62 6.50
C SER A 383 -30.36 28.63 5.86
N LYS A 384 -29.06 28.42 6.03
CA LYS A 384 -27.97 29.23 5.47
C LYS A 384 -26.75 28.35 5.21
N GLY A 385 -25.96 28.69 4.19
CA GLY A 385 -24.77 27.94 3.78
C GLY A 385 -24.69 27.74 2.27
N PHE A 386 -24.02 26.66 1.86
CA PHE A 386 -23.80 26.29 0.46
C PHE A 386 -24.25 24.84 0.20
N ALA A 387 -24.79 24.62 -1.00
CA ALA A 387 -25.13 23.30 -1.50
C ALA A 387 -24.28 22.96 -2.73
N VAL A 388 -23.85 21.70 -2.82
CA VAL A 388 -23.41 21.13 -4.11
C VAL A 388 -24.66 20.84 -4.94
N ALA A 389 -24.87 21.64 -5.98
CA ALA A 389 -26.04 21.54 -6.85
C ALA A 389 -25.87 20.42 -7.88
N GLU A 390 -24.76 20.47 -8.62
CA GLU A 390 -24.42 19.50 -9.66
C GLU A 390 -22.94 19.16 -9.56
N PHE A 391 -22.58 17.89 -9.75
CA PHE A 391 -21.20 17.42 -9.62
C PHE A 391 -20.93 16.24 -10.53
N TYR A 392 -19.86 16.33 -11.33
CA TYR A 392 -19.53 15.27 -12.27
C TYR A 392 -18.02 15.19 -12.55
N ILE A 393 -17.52 13.96 -12.66
CA ILE A 393 -16.19 13.62 -13.14
C ILE A 393 -16.38 12.66 -14.31
N GLN A 394 -15.70 12.90 -15.42
CA GLN A 394 -15.80 12.06 -16.61
C GLN A 394 -15.40 10.61 -16.31
N LYS A 395 -16.13 9.64 -16.88
CA LYS A 395 -15.99 8.19 -16.63
C LYS A 395 -14.55 7.66 -16.64
N ASN A 396 -13.71 8.09 -17.59
CA ASN A 396 -12.30 7.65 -17.70
C ASN A 396 -11.37 8.28 -16.64
N HIS A 397 -11.87 9.18 -15.82
CA HIS A 397 -11.18 9.92 -14.77
C HIS A 397 -11.73 9.59 -13.37
N GLU A 398 -12.72 8.70 -13.25
CA GLU A 398 -13.22 8.25 -11.95
C GLU A 398 -12.19 7.38 -11.19
N LYS A 399 -12.37 7.27 -9.87
CA LYS A 399 -11.54 6.44 -8.96
C LYS A 399 -10.04 6.79 -8.95
N LYS A 400 -9.65 7.94 -9.51
CA LYS A 400 -8.28 8.47 -9.57
C LYS A 400 -8.05 9.66 -8.63
N GLY A 401 -8.97 9.91 -7.69
CA GLY A 401 -8.88 11.02 -6.72
C GLY A 401 -9.36 12.39 -7.19
N TYR A 402 -9.64 12.58 -8.49
CA TYR A 402 -10.08 13.86 -9.07
C TYR A 402 -11.37 14.42 -8.46
N GLY A 403 -12.38 13.58 -8.24
CA GLY A 403 -13.63 14.00 -7.61
C GLY A 403 -13.42 14.51 -6.19
N ARG A 404 -12.61 13.80 -5.40
CA ARG A 404 -12.25 14.23 -4.06
C ARG A 404 -11.56 15.60 -4.07
N LYS A 405 -10.54 15.77 -4.92
CA LYS A 405 -9.81 17.03 -5.07
C LYS A 405 -10.72 18.21 -5.43
N LEU A 406 -11.68 18.00 -6.33
CA LEU A 406 -12.64 19.04 -6.73
C LEU A 406 -13.63 19.37 -5.60
N ALA A 407 -14.15 18.36 -4.90
CA ALA A 407 -15.08 18.55 -3.78
C ALA A 407 -14.41 19.30 -2.61
N GLU A 408 -13.23 18.86 -2.19
CA GLU A 408 -12.49 19.51 -1.09
C GLU A 408 -12.12 20.96 -1.45
N HIS A 409 -11.73 21.23 -2.72
CA HIS A 409 -11.47 22.58 -3.18
C HIS A 409 -12.69 23.50 -3.06
N VAL A 410 -13.88 23.05 -3.49
CA VAL A 410 -15.07 23.91 -3.39
C VAL A 410 -15.49 24.11 -1.93
N PHE A 411 -15.33 23.12 -1.07
CA PHE A 411 -15.58 23.26 0.36
C PHE A 411 -14.66 24.32 0.97
N GLU A 412 -13.36 24.25 0.71
CA GLU A 412 -12.37 25.20 1.24
C GLU A 412 -12.56 26.63 0.74
N LYS A 413 -13.17 26.83 -0.43
CA LYS A 413 -13.47 28.16 -0.95
C LYS A 413 -14.61 28.86 -0.22
N PHE A 414 -15.50 28.12 0.44
CA PHE A 414 -16.63 28.69 1.17
C PHE A 414 -16.74 28.10 2.58
N PRO A 415 -16.11 28.74 3.58
CA PRO A 415 -16.27 28.35 4.97
C PRO A 415 -17.67 28.71 5.51
N ASP A 416 -18.56 27.72 5.64
CA ASP A 416 -19.93 27.88 6.16
C ASP A 416 -20.55 26.50 6.49
N ASN A 417 -21.87 26.44 6.68
CA ASN A 417 -22.64 25.20 6.62
C ASN A 417 -22.70 24.69 5.18
N TRP A 418 -22.56 23.38 5.02
CA TRP A 418 -22.63 22.67 3.76
C TRP A 418 -23.71 21.60 3.78
N GLU A 419 -24.32 21.39 2.62
CA GLU A 419 -25.10 20.19 2.35
C GLU A 419 -24.80 19.60 0.97
N VAL A 420 -24.84 18.27 0.90
CA VAL A 420 -24.76 17.53 -0.35
C VAL A 420 -25.92 16.55 -0.42
N ALA A 421 -26.86 16.79 -1.34
CA ALA A 421 -28.05 15.97 -1.53
C ALA A 421 -27.82 14.88 -2.57
N VAL A 422 -28.11 13.62 -2.23
CA VAL A 422 -27.89 12.45 -3.10
C VAL A 422 -29.11 11.55 -3.10
N SER A 423 -29.71 11.31 -4.27
CA SER A 423 -30.81 10.36 -4.43
C SER A 423 -30.35 8.91 -4.21
N LEU A 424 -31.19 8.07 -3.59
CA LEU A 424 -30.94 6.63 -3.42
C LEU A 424 -30.81 5.88 -4.73
N LYS A 425 -31.38 6.41 -5.83
CA LYS A 425 -31.21 5.83 -7.17
C LYS A 425 -29.75 5.86 -7.62
N ASN A 426 -28.97 6.86 -7.19
CA ASN A 426 -27.55 7.00 -7.53
C ASN A 426 -26.67 6.40 -6.43
N LYS A 427 -26.57 5.06 -6.42
CA LYS A 427 -25.75 4.31 -5.43
C LYS A 427 -24.26 4.69 -5.48
N SER A 428 -23.72 4.93 -6.67
CA SER A 428 -22.32 5.36 -6.84
C SER A 428 -22.03 6.70 -6.16
N ALA A 429 -22.89 7.70 -6.34
CA ALA A 429 -22.75 8.99 -5.69
C ALA A 429 -22.91 8.88 -4.18
N LEU A 430 -23.78 7.99 -3.69
CA LEU A 430 -23.97 7.78 -2.25
C LEU A 430 -22.67 7.26 -1.59
N VAL A 431 -22.02 6.28 -2.22
CA VAL A 431 -20.72 5.75 -1.75
C VAL A 431 -19.65 6.84 -1.80
N PHE A 432 -19.53 7.54 -2.94
CA PHE A 432 -18.55 8.61 -3.14
C PHE A 432 -18.69 9.72 -2.08
N TRP A 433 -19.89 10.28 -1.89
CA TRP A 433 -20.10 11.38 -0.95
C TRP A 433 -19.97 10.96 0.50
N THR A 434 -20.36 9.73 0.85
CA THR A 434 -20.10 9.18 2.20
C THR A 434 -18.60 9.18 2.49
N GLN A 435 -17.78 8.70 1.57
CA GLN A 435 -16.31 8.64 1.74
C GLN A 435 -15.68 10.03 1.78
N VAL A 436 -16.03 10.91 0.83
CA VAL A 436 -15.45 12.26 0.72
C VAL A 436 -15.81 13.11 1.93
N VAL A 437 -17.09 13.18 2.31
CA VAL A 437 -17.53 14.03 3.44
C VAL A 437 -17.01 13.46 4.76
N SER A 438 -17.06 12.14 4.96
CA SER A 438 -16.51 11.51 6.16
C SER A 438 -15.03 11.82 6.33
N SER A 439 -14.23 11.66 5.26
CA SER A 439 -12.80 11.93 5.34
C SER A 439 -12.49 13.42 5.50
N TYR A 440 -13.18 14.31 4.77
CA TYR A 440 -12.97 15.77 4.86
C TYR A 440 -13.32 16.33 6.25
N THR A 441 -14.35 15.79 6.89
CA THR A 441 -14.85 16.26 8.19
C THR A 441 -14.30 15.46 9.37
N ASN A 442 -13.43 14.47 9.14
CA ASN A 442 -13.01 13.49 10.14
C ASN A 442 -14.20 12.85 10.88
N GLY A 443 -15.21 12.42 10.13
CA GLY A 443 -16.46 11.83 10.61
C GLY A 443 -17.49 12.84 11.16
N LYS A 444 -17.18 14.14 11.22
CA LYS A 444 -18.06 15.17 11.80
C LYS A 444 -19.09 15.70 10.79
N PHE A 445 -20.03 14.85 10.39
CA PHE A 445 -21.17 15.22 9.55
C PHE A 445 -22.45 14.50 9.99
N ILE A 446 -23.60 15.03 9.59
CA ILE A 446 -24.92 14.45 9.85
C ILE A 446 -25.51 13.98 8.52
N LYS A 447 -26.01 12.75 8.47
CA LYS A 447 -26.76 12.21 7.34
C LYS A 447 -28.27 12.37 7.58
N LYS A 448 -28.94 13.21 6.80
CA LYS A 448 -30.39 13.48 6.92
C LYS A 448 -31.17 12.86 5.77
N TRP A 449 -32.27 12.17 6.05
CA TRP A 449 -33.18 11.65 5.03
C TRP A 449 -34.10 12.77 4.52
N ASN A 450 -34.42 12.77 3.21
CA ASN A 450 -35.46 13.63 2.65
C ASN A 450 -36.34 12.83 1.66
N PRO A 451 -37.64 12.67 1.96
CA PRO A 451 -38.54 11.88 1.13
C PRO A 451 -38.85 12.54 -0.22
N SER A 452 -38.74 13.87 -0.36
CA SER A 452 -39.15 14.59 -1.57
C SER A 452 -38.36 14.19 -2.82
N PHE A 453 -37.13 13.72 -2.65
CA PHE A 453 -36.29 13.20 -3.74
C PHE A 453 -35.79 11.77 -3.49
N CYS A 454 -36.35 11.11 -2.46
CA CYS A 454 -35.96 9.77 -2.03
C CYS A 454 -34.42 9.66 -1.88
N GLY A 455 -33.84 10.45 -0.98
CA GLY A 455 -32.39 10.53 -0.83
C GLY A 455 -31.88 11.08 0.49
N TYR A 456 -30.55 11.10 0.62
CA TYR A 456 -29.84 11.58 1.81
C TYR A 456 -29.12 12.91 1.55
N GLY A 457 -29.15 13.80 2.54
CA GLY A 457 -28.30 14.97 2.65
C GLY A 457 -27.13 14.70 3.59
N PHE A 458 -25.91 14.93 3.13
CA PHE A 458 -24.71 14.99 3.98
C PHE A 458 -24.52 16.43 4.43
N VAL A 459 -24.72 16.70 5.72
CA VAL A 459 -24.72 18.05 6.31
C VAL A 459 -23.52 18.21 7.24
N PHE A 460 -22.72 19.26 7.05
CA PHE A 460 -21.54 19.53 7.87
C PHE A 460 -21.23 21.03 7.93
N ASN A 461 -20.35 21.46 8.83
CA ASN A 461 -19.85 22.83 8.91
C ASN A 461 -18.33 22.81 8.80
N ASN A 462 -17.77 23.66 7.93
CA ASN A 462 -16.32 23.80 7.75
C ASN A 462 -15.80 25.22 8.07
N GLY A 463 -16.65 26.10 8.59
CA GLY A 463 -16.30 27.45 9.05
C GLY A 463 -15.67 27.49 10.44
N LEU A 464 -15.80 26.43 11.23
CA LEU A 464 -15.28 26.33 12.61
C LEU A 464 -13.84 25.76 12.69
N LYS A 465 -13.03 25.87 11.64
CA LYS A 465 -11.61 25.46 11.69
C LYS A 465 -10.88 26.33 12.73
N LYS A 466 -10.68 25.78 13.94
CA LYS A 466 -9.67 26.24 14.91
C LYS A 466 -8.30 25.71 14.50
#